data_AF-A0A7S3GYT5-F1
#
_entry.id   AF-A0A7S3GYT5-F1
#
_cell.length_a   1.000
_cell.length_b   1.000
_cell.length_c   1.000
_cell.angle_alpha   90.00
_cell.angle_beta   90.00
_cell.angle_gamma   90.00
#
_symmetry.space_group_name_H-M   'P 1'
#
loop_
_entity.id
_entity.type
_entity.pdbx_description
1 polymer ?
#
loop_
_entity_poly.entity_id
_entity_poly.type
_entity_poly.pdbx_seq_one_letter_code
_entity_poly.pdbx_strand_id
1 'polypeptide(L)'
;MGKEYVLCAKTGVKHCHHAALALDVGIYFEANGHGTILFSDTFVKWARNNSKKPGAAGKAAEQLLLFRELINEAVGDAISNMLAVEACLQLLDWSCTEWFVMYEDLPNRQIKVVVADRSAFETTNAERTCVKPEGLQAEIDKLVSAVPSGRAFVRPSGTEDVVRVYVE
;
A
#
# COMPACT_ATOMS: atom_id res chain seq x y z
N MET A 1 8.12 -5.42 -15.34
CA MET A 1 7.47 -4.14 -14.95
C MET A 1 7.16 -4.19 -13.47
N GLY A 2 7.39 -3.13 -12.69
CA GLY A 2 6.74 -3.00 -11.37
C GLY A 2 7.63 -2.75 -10.15
N LYS A 3 8.81 -3.39 -10.00
CA LYS A 3 9.60 -3.21 -8.77
C LYS A 3 10.18 -1.80 -8.58
N GLU A 4 10.46 -1.07 -9.65
CA GLU A 4 10.98 0.31 -9.57
C GLU A 4 9.94 1.32 -9.05
N TYR A 5 8.65 0.97 -9.05
CA TYR A 5 7.57 1.89 -8.67
C TYR A 5 6.79 1.44 -7.42
N VAL A 6 7.24 0.39 -6.73
CA VAL A 6 6.66 -0.05 -5.46
C VAL A 6 7.56 0.42 -4.32
N LEU A 7 7.04 1.34 -3.51
CA LEU A 7 7.72 1.88 -2.34
C LEU A 7 7.22 1.20 -1.07
N CYS A 8 8.14 0.79 -0.21
CA CYS A 8 7.81 0.29 1.12
C CYS A 8 8.08 1.40 2.15
N ALA A 9 7.05 1.81 2.89
CA ALA A 9 7.13 2.82 3.94
C ALA A 9 6.89 2.19 5.31
N LYS A 10 7.23 2.91 6.37
CA LYS A 10 6.78 2.56 7.72
C LYS A 10 5.26 2.55 7.78
N THR A 11 4.71 1.81 8.73
CA THR A 11 3.27 1.71 8.90
C THR A 11 2.68 3.03 9.39
N GLY A 12 1.45 3.32 8.96
CA GLY A 12 0.73 4.53 9.27
C GLY A 12 0.64 5.44 8.05
N VAL A 13 -0.57 5.90 7.77
CA VAL A 13 -0.89 6.71 6.59
C VAL A 13 0.00 7.94 6.40
N LYS A 14 0.54 8.54 7.48
CA LYS A 14 1.50 9.63 7.37
C LYS A 14 2.73 9.25 6.54
N HIS A 15 3.27 8.06 6.75
CA HIS A 15 4.47 7.59 6.05
C HIS A 15 4.14 7.15 4.63
N CYS A 16 3.05 6.43 4.43
CA CYS A 16 2.56 6.03 3.11
C CYS A 16 2.24 7.24 2.23
N HIS A 17 1.51 8.22 2.76
CA HIS A 17 1.18 9.46 2.07
C HIS A 17 2.44 10.22 1.66
N HIS A 18 3.43 10.37 2.57
CA HIS A 18 4.68 11.05 2.23
C HIS A 18 5.48 10.32 1.13
N ALA A 19 5.49 8.98 1.13
CA ALA A 19 6.13 8.20 0.07
C ALA A 19 5.39 8.35 -1.28
N ALA A 20 4.06 8.39 -1.27
CA ALA A 20 3.23 8.55 -2.46
C ALA A 20 3.45 9.90 -3.18
N LEU A 21 3.82 10.96 -2.45
CA LEU A 21 4.15 12.28 -3.02
C LEU A 21 5.38 12.27 -3.95
N ALA A 22 6.20 11.22 -3.90
CA ALA A 22 7.34 11.07 -4.82
C ALA A 22 6.93 10.66 -6.25
N LEU A 23 5.65 10.34 -6.46
CA LEU A 23 5.11 9.85 -7.74
C LEU A 23 4.15 10.87 -8.35
N ASP A 24 4.02 10.84 -9.68
CA ASP A 24 3.02 11.64 -10.40
C ASP A 24 1.58 11.19 -10.09
N VAL A 25 1.40 9.88 -9.90
CA VAL A 25 0.18 9.27 -9.39
C VAL A 25 0.58 8.32 -8.27
N GLY A 26 0.39 8.74 -7.03
CA GLY A 26 0.78 8.01 -5.84
C GLY A 26 -0.39 7.23 -5.25
N ILE A 27 -0.45 5.91 -5.49
CA ILE A 27 -1.46 5.02 -4.93
C ILE A 27 -0.90 4.42 -3.63
N TYR A 28 -1.59 4.63 -2.49
CA TYR A 28 -1.19 3.99 -1.24
C TYR A 28 -2.38 3.40 -0.50
N PHE A 29 -2.24 2.15 -0.09
CA PHE A 29 -3.21 1.42 0.74
C PHE A 29 -2.46 0.54 1.74
N GLU A 30 -2.91 0.56 2.99
CA GLU A 30 -2.54 -0.44 3.98
C GLU A 30 -3.50 -1.63 3.87
N ALA A 31 -3.04 -2.84 4.21
CA ALA A 31 -3.85 -4.07 4.13
C ALA A 31 -5.13 -4.05 5.00
N ASN A 32 -5.25 -3.10 5.93
CA ASN A 32 -6.46 -2.86 6.71
C ASN A 32 -7.56 -2.08 5.95
N GLY A 33 -7.29 -1.68 4.70
CA GLY A 33 -8.20 -0.93 3.83
C GLY A 33 -8.02 0.59 3.85
N HIS A 34 -7.16 1.14 4.72
CA HIS A 34 -6.92 2.58 4.77
C HIS A 34 -5.97 3.00 3.65
N GLY A 35 -6.44 3.88 2.76
CA GLY A 35 -5.63 4.42 1.67
C GLY A 35 -6.38 5.42 0.81
N THR A 36 -5.65 6.10 -0.06
CA THR A 36 -6.18 6.95 -1.12
C THR A 36 -5.15 7.08 -2.26
N ILE A 37 -5.44 7.91 -3.25
CA ILE A 37 -4.59 8.18 -4.41
C ILE A 37 -4.29 9.67 -4.46
N LEU A 38 -3.03 10.02 -4.69
CA LEU A 38 -2.55 11.40 -4.82
C LEU A 38 -2.15 11.68 -6.26
N PHE A 39 -2.39 12.90 -6.73
CA PHE A 39 -2.06 13.32 -8.08
C PHE A 39 -1.17 14.57 -8.05
N SER A 40 0.02 14.48 -8.65
CA SER A 40 0.95 15.61 -8.69
C SER A 40 0.42 16.75 -9.56
N ASP A 41 0.83 17.99 -9.28
CA ASP A 41 0.53 19.13 -10.15
C ASP A 41 1.02 18.92 -11.58
N THR A 42 2.13 18.20 -11.75
CA THR A 42 2.70 17.84 -13.05
C THR A 42 1.74 16.92 -13.81
N PHE A 43 1.22 15.88 -13.15
CA PHE A 43 0.23 14.98 -13.73
C PHE A 43 -1.06 15.71 -14.08
N VAL A 44 -1.59 16.54 -13.18
CA VAL A 44 -2.84 17.28 -13.42
C VAL A 44 -2.71 18.24 -14.61
N LYS A 45 -1.59 18.97 -14.72
CA LYS A 45 -1.31 19.82 -15.89
C LYS A 45 -1.21 19.01 -17.17
N TRP A 46 -0.53 17.87 -17.13
CA TRP A 46 -0.42 16.96 -18.27
C TRP A 46 -1.79 16.45 -18.70
N ALA A 47 -2.62 15.97 -17.77
CA ALA A 47 -3.94 15.43 -18.06
C ALA A 47 -4.87 16.51 -18.65
N ARG A 48 -4.89 17.72 -18.08
CA ARG A 48 -5.66 18.86 -18.61
C ARG A 48 -5.25 19.31 -20.02
N ASN A 49 -3.98 19.16 -20.37
CA ASN A 49 -3.51 19.48 -21.72
C ASN A 49 -3.89 18.37 -22.72
N ASN A 50 -3.82 17.11 -22.29
CA ASN A 50 -4.16 15.98 -23.15
C ASN A 50 -5.68 15.82 -23.32
N SER A 51 -6.50 16.20 -22.35
CA SER A 51 -7.97 16.12 -22.47
C SER A 51 -8.54 17.00 -23.58
N LYS A 52 -7.81 18.03 -24.01
CA LYS A 52 -8.19 18.90 -25.14
C LYS A 52 -7.97 18.26 -26.51
N LYS A 53 -7.23 17.15 -26.59
CA LYS A 53 -6.95 16.47 -27.85
C LYS A 53 -8.19 15.67 -28.29
N PRO A 54 -8.51 15.62 -29.60
CA PRO A 54 -9.61 14.78 -30.07
C PRO A 54 -9.25 13.29 -29.97
N GLY A 55 -10.28 12.43 -29.95
CA GLY A 55 -10.13 10.98 -29.99
C GLY A 55 -9.95 10.31 -28.63
N ALA A 56 -9.53 9.05 -28.65
CA ALA A 56 -9.49 8.19 -27.46
C ALA A 56 -8.53 8.70 -26.37
N ALA A 57 -7.37 9.26 -26.76
CA ALA A 57 -6.40 9.76 -25.81
C ALA A 57 -6.91 10.96 -24.99
N GLY A 58 -7.68 11.87 -25.62
CA GLY A 58 -8.29 12.99 -24.90
C GLY A 58 -9.37 12.53 -23.93
N LYS A 59 -10.23 11.60 -24.37
CA LYS A 59 -11.25 10.99 -23.50
C LYS A 59 -10.62 10.27 -22.30
N ALA A 60 -9.54 9.52 -22.51
CA ALA A 60 -8.83 8.86 -21.42
C ALA A 60 -8.23 9.86 -20.42
N ALA A 61 -7.64 10.96 -20.90
CA ALA A 61 -7.12 12.02 -20.03
C ALA A 61 -8.24 12.75 -19.25
N GLU A 62 -9.40 12.96 -19.87
CA GLU A 62 -10.60 13.48 -19.21
C GLU A 62 -11.12 12.51 -18.13
N GLN A 63 -11.19 11.21 -18.44
CA GLN A 63 -11.56 10.18 -17.48
C GLN A 63 -10.63 10.14 -16.27
N LEU A 64 -9.32 10.30 -16.46
CA LEU A 64 -8.36 10.39 -15.35
C LEU A 64 -8.60 11.62 -14.46
N LEU A 65 -8.97 12.76 -15.05
CA LEU A 65 -9.34 13.95 -14.28
C LEU A 65 -10.63 13.72 -13.49
N LEU A 66 -11.66 13.10 -14.08
CA LEU A 66 -12.89 12.76 -13.39
C LEU A 66 -12.67 11.75 -12.26
N PHE A 67 -11.81 10.75 -12.50
CA PHE A 67 -11.41 9.79 -11.47
C PHE A 67 -10.72 10.47 -10.30
N ARG A 68 -9.85 11.46 -10.56
CA ARG A 68 -9.27 12.29 -9.50
C ARG A 68 -10.32 13.04 -8.69
N GLU A 69 -11.35 13.62 -9.32
CA GLU A 69 -12.42 14.33 -8.60
C GLU A 69 -13.28 13.39 -7.73
N LEU A 70 -13.30 12.09 -8.04
CA LEU A 70 -13.94 11.07 -7.20
C LEU A 70 -13.12 10.72 -5.97
N ILE A 71 -11.79 10.79 -6.06
CA ILE A 71 -10.86 10.42 -5.00
C ILE A 71 -10.72 11.55 -3.97
N ASN A 72 -10.80 11.18 -2.69
CA ASN A 72 -10.46 12.09 -1.59
C ASN A 72 -8.94 12.16 -1.39
N GLU A 73 -8.28 13.18 -1.96
CA GLU A 73 -6.81 13.35 -1.84
C GLU A 73 -6.35 13.77 -0.42
N ALA A 74 -7.27 14.22 0.45
CA ALA A 74 -6.91 14.71 1.79
C ALA A 74 -6.70 13.58 2.80
N VAL A 75 -7.52 12.53 2.74
CA VAL A 75 -7.47 11.38 3.65
C VAL A 75 -8.15 10.17 3.01
N GLY A 76 -7.83 8.96 3.47
CA GLY A 76 -8.56 7.77 3.03
C GLY A 76 -10.04 7.85 3.37
N ASP A 77 -10.87 7.64 2.36
CA ASP A 77 -12.32 7.77 2.43
C ASP A 77 -12.96 6.51 1.86
N ALA A 78 -13.62 5.74 2.73
CA ALA A 78 -14.18 4.45 2.35
C ALA A 78 -15.29 4.56 1.28
N ILE A 79 -16.07 5.64 1.27
CA ILE A 79 -17.15 5.84 0.30
C ILE A 79 -16.55 6.21 -1.06
N SER A 80 -15.61 7.16 -1.07
CA SER A 80 -14.85 7.53 -2.27
C SER A 80 -14.12 6.31 -2.86
N ASN A 81 -13.44 5.51 -2.03
CA ASN A 81 -12.74 4.30 -2.44
C ASN A 81 -13.70 3.24 -3.01
N MET A 82 -14.85 3.01 -2.37
CA MET A 82 -15.86 2.09 -2.87
C MET A 82 -16.36 2.52 -4.26
N LEU A 83 -16.72 3.79 -4.44
CA LEU A 83 -17.16 4.31 -5.73
C LEU A 83 -16.07 4.22 -6.80
N ALA A 84 -14.80 4.47 -6.43
CA ALA A 84 -13.67 4.33 -7.33
C ALA A 84 -13.45 2.88 -7.78
N VAL A 85 -13.60 1.91 -6.86
CA VAL A 85 -13.55 0.47 -7.19
C VAL A 85 -14.67 0.10 -8.15
N GLU A 86 -15.92 0.48 -7.86
CA GLU A 86 -17.07 0.22 -8.74
C GLU A 86 -16.86 0.83 -10.14
N ALA A 87 -16.35 2.07 -10.22
CA ALA A 87 -16.05 2.71 -11.50
C ALA A 87 -14.96 1.95 -12.28
N CYS A 88 -13.89 1.50 -11.63
CA CYS A 88 -12.83 0.71 -12.25
C CYS A 88 -13.35 -0.62 -12.79
N LEU A 89 -14.10 -1.37 -11.99
CA LEU A 89 -14.69 -2.65 -12.40
C LEU A 89 -15.62 -2.47 -13.61
N GLN A 90 -16.48 -1.45 -13.58
CA GLN A 90 -17.38 -1.12 -14.68
C GLN A 90 -16.64 -0.73 -15.97
N LEU A 91 -15.51 -0.01 -15.87
CA LEU A 91 -14.71 0.41 -17.02
C LEU A 91 -13.91 -0.74 -17.63
N LEU A 92 -13.46 -1.69 -16.81
CA LEU A 92 -12.73 -2.87 -17.25
C LEU A 92 -13.65 -4.02 -17.72
N ASP A 93 -14.96 -3.87 -17.51
CA ASP A 93 -15.95 -4.95 -17.68
C ASP A 93 -15.59 -6.18 -16.85
N TRP A 94 -15.16 -5.95 -15.60
CA TRP A 94 -14.71 -6.99 -14.68
C TRP A 94 -15.71 -7.25 -13.57
N SER A 95 -15.91 -8.53 -13.29
CA SER A 95 -16.51 -9.03 -12.07
C SER A 95 -15.54 -9.00 -10.89
N CYS A 96 -16.07 -9.10 -9.67
CA CYS A 96 -15.24 -9.28 -8.47
C CYS A 96 -14.35 -10.53 -8.55
N THR A 97 -14.78 -11.57 -9.25
CA THR A 97 -13.98 -12.79 -9.45
C THR A 97 -12.77 -12.52 -10.34
N GLU A 98 -12.94 -11.80 -11.45
CA GLU A 98 -11.83 -11.43 -12.34
C GLU A 98 -10.82 -10.54 -11.62
N TRP A 99 -11.29 -9.61 -10.79
CA TRP A 99 -10.42 -8.82 -9.94
C TRP A 99 -9.69 -9.69 -8.90
N PHE A 100 -10.40 -10.61 -8.24
CA PHE A 100 -9.84 -11.46 -7.18
C PHE A 100 -8.72 -12.38 -7.69
N VAL A 101 -8.82 -12.90 -8.92
CA VAL A 101 -7.84 -13.84 -9.50
C VAL A 101 -6.67 -13.16 -10.21
N MET A 102 -6.52 -11.83 -10.12
CA MET A 102 -5.38 -11.12 -10.71
C MET A 102 -4.03 -11.61 -10.20
N TYR A 103 -3.99 -12.06 -8.95
CA TYR A 103 -2.83 -12.69 -8.32
C TYR A 103 -3.31 -13.59 -7.17
N GLU A 104 -2.45 -14.51 -6.74
CA GLU A 104 -2.71 -15.38 -5.59
C GLU A 104 -1.87 -14.89 -4.41
N ASP A 105 -2.53 -14.56 -3.30
CA ASP A 105 -1.83 -14.24 -2.04
C ASP A 105 -1.06 -15.47 -1.54
N LEU A 106 0.17 -15.25 -1.06
CA LEU A 106 0.86 -16.28 -0.29
C LEU A 106 0.07 -16.57 1.01
N PRO A 107 0.02 -17.83 1.48
CA PRO A 107 -0.57 -18.16 2.76
C PRO A 107 0.06 -17.37 3.89
N ASN A 108 -0.67 -16.41 4.45
CA ASN A 108 -0.12 -15.48 5.42
C ASN A 108 -0.90 -15.48 6.74
N ARG A 109 -0.24 -15.03 7.80
CA ARG A 109 -0.81 -14.89 9.14
C ARG A 109 -0.19 -13.71 9.88
N GLN A 110 -1.04 -12.91 10.52
CA GLN A 110 -0.62 -11.90 11.47
C GLN A 110 -1.10 -12.27 12.88
N ILE A 111 -0.18 -12.26 13.85
CA ILE A 111 -0.49 -12.47 15.26
C ILE A 111 -0.05 -11.29 16.12
N LYS A 112 -0.71 -11.16 17.27
CA LYS A 112 -0.42 -10.17 18.31
C LYS A 112 0.23 -10.88 19.49
N VAL A 113 1.44 -10.48 19.84
CA VAL A 113 2.19 -11.02 20.99
C VAL A 113 2.23 -9.97 22.07
N VAL A 114 1.66 -10.28 23.24
CA VAL A 114 1.77 -9.41 24.42
C VAL A 114 3.19 -9.51 24.96
N VAL A 115 3.81 -8.36 25.22
CA VAL A 115 5.18 -8.27 25.75
C VAL A 115 5.19 -7.37 26.98
N ALA A 116 6.17 -7.54 27.86
CA ALA A 116 6.31 -6.71 29.05
C ALA A 116 6.66 -5.25 28.70
N ASP A 117 7.51 -5.06 27.69
CA ASP A 117 7.91 -3.75 27.20
C ASP A 117 8.09 -3.80 25.68
N ARG A 118 7.20 -3.12 24.95
CA ARG A 118 7.30 -3.03 23.49
C ARG A 118 8.43 -2.11 23.02
N SER A 119 8.89 -1.17 23.87
CA SER A 119 9.94 -0.21 23.52
C SER A 119 11.31 -0.86 23.43
N ALA A 120 11.46 -2.07 23.99
CA ALA A 120 12.62 -2.94 23.78
C ALA A 120 12.79 -3.39 22.32
N PHE A 121 11.76 -3.23 21.47
CA PHE A 121 11.80 -3.60 20.06
C PHE A 121 12.04 -2.38 19.19
N GLU A 122 13.20 -2.33 18.54
CA GLU A 122 13.56 -1.27 17.59
C GLU A 122 13.66 -1.86 16.19
N THR A 123 13.16 -1.14 15.17
CA THR A 123 13.16 -1.60 13.78
C THR A 123 13.73 -0.56 12.82
N THR A 124 14.22 -1.03 11.67
CA THR A 124 14.73 -0.24 10.55
C THR A 124 14.16 -0.77 9.22
N ASN A 125 14.58 -0.19 8.09
CA ASN A 125 14.25 -0.67 6.75
C ASN A 125 12.72 -0.81 6.52
N ALA A 126 11.99 0.29 6.72
CA ALA A 126 10.52 0.31 6.69
C ALA A 126 9.89 -0.70 7.67
N GLU A 127 10.48 -0.85 8.86
CA GLU A 127 10.04 -1.76 9.93
C GLU A 127 10.14 -3.25 9.58
N ARG A 128 10.86 -3.61 8.52
CA ARG A 128 11.04 -5.00 8.07
C ARG A 128 12.22 -5.70 8.73
N THR A 129 13.10 -4.94 9.39
CA THR A 129 14.30 -5.46 10.04
C THR A 129 14.30 -5.03 11.50
N CYS A 130 14.34 -5.99 12.40
CA CYS A 130 14.42 -5.81 13.84
C CYS A 130 15.89 -5.62 14.27
N VAL A 131 16.21 -4.46 14.84
CA VAL A 131 17.56 -4.13 15.32
C VAL A 131 17.73 -4.53 16.78
N LYS A 132 16.66 -4.39 17.57
CA LYS A 132 16.61 -4.83 18.96
C LYS A 132 15.35 -5.63 19.25
N PRO A 133 15.41 -6.66 20.12
CA PRO A 133 16.61 -7.15 20.82
C PRO A 133 17.62 -7.82 19.87
N GLU A 134 18.90 -7.76 20.24
CA GLU A 134 19.98 -8.37 19.45
C GLU A 134 19.75 -9.88 19.27
N GLY A 135 20.11 -10.40 18.10
CA GLY A 135 19.93 -11.81 17.74
C GLY A 135 18.54 -12.18 17.24
N LEU A 136 17.48 -11.42 17.58
CA LEU A 136 16.12 -11.77 17.15
C LEU A 136 15.97 -11.82 15.62
N GLN A 137 16.49 -10.82 14.91
CA GLN A 137 16.42 -10.82 13.44
C GLN A 137 17.19 -11.99 12.82
N ALA A 138 18.34 -12.36 13.37
CA ALA A 138 19.12 -13.48 12.85
C ALA A 138 18.36 -14.81 12.95
N GLU A 139 17.61 -15.02 14.04
CA GLU A 139 16.75 -16.19 14.18
C GLU A 139 15.53 -16.12 13.23
N ILE A 140 14.94 -14.95 13.02
CA ILE A 140 13.87 -14.76 12.01
C ILE A 140 14.39 -15.14 10.62
N ASP A 141 15.54 -14.60 10.21
CA ASP A 141 16.14 -14.85 8.90
C ASP A 141 16.44 -16.34 8.69
N LYS A 142 16.95 -17.01 9.73
CA LYS A 142 17.21 -18.45 9.73
C LYS A 142 15.93 -19.26 9.54
N LEU A 143 14.87 -18.97 10.30
CA LEU A 143 13.58 -19.67 10.18
C LEU A 143 12.95 -19.47 8.80
N VAL A 144 12.97 -18.24 8.29
CA VAL A 144 12.43 -17.87 6.98
C VAL A 144 13.18 -18.57 5.84
N SER A 145 14.50 -18.70 5.93
CA SER A 145 15.32 -19.33 4.89
C SER A 145 14.98 -20.80 4.60
N ALA A 146 14.33 -21.48 5.56
CA ALA A 146 13.89 -22.86 5.43
C ALA A 146 12.54 -23.01 4.71
N VAL A 147 11.83 -21.91 4.44
CA VAL A 147 10.49 -21.89 3.84
C VAL A 147 10.56 -21.23 2.46
N PRO A 148 10.21 -21.92 1.37
CA PRO A 148 10.15 -21.33 0.04
C PRO A 148 9.19 -20.12 0.01
N SER A 149 9.65 -19.00 -0.54
CA SER A 149 8.93 -17.72 -0.54
C SER A 149 8.57 -17.18 0.86
N GLY A 150 9.13 -17.77 1.91
CA GLY A 150 8.85 -17.34 3.28
C GLY A 150 9.28 -15.90 3.50
N ARG A 151 8.47 -15.16 4.26
CA ARG A 151 8.86 -13.84 4.76
C ARG A 151 8.22 -13.61 6.12
N ALA A 152 9.01 -13.13 7.06
CA ALA A 152 8.52 -12.75 8.37
C ALA A 152 9.13 -11.43 8.82
N PHE A 153 8.38 -10.66 9.58
CA PHE A 153 8.91 -9.50 10.28
C PHE A 153 8.15 -9.25 11.58
N VAL A 154 8.83 -8.55 12.47
CA VAL A 154 8.38 -8.26 13.83
C VAL A 154 8.48 -6.76 14.04
N ARG A 155 7.42 -6.15 14.56
CA ARG A 155 7.45 -4.73 14.92
C ARG A 155 6.58 -4.42 16.14
N PRO A 156 6.96 -3.42 16.96
CA PRO A 156 6.11 -2.95 18.03
C PRO A 156 4.82 -2.32 17.48
N SER A 157 3.72 -2.46 18.21
CA SER A 157 2.51 -1.67 17.93
C SER A 157 2.73 -0.22 18.37
N GLY A 158 2.13 0.73 17.64
CA GLY A 158 2.15 2.14 18.00
C GLY A 158 1.13 2.51 19.09
N THR A 159 0.14 1.66 19.33
CA THR A 159 -1.06 1.97 20.13
C THR A 159 -1.34 1.00 21.27
N GLU A 160 -0.60 -0.12 21.36
CA GLU A 160 -0.84 -1.20 22.31
C GLU A 160 0.51 -1.75 22.78
N ASP A 161 0.64 -2.25 24.02
CA ASP A 161 1.84 -2.93 24.53
C ASP A 161 1.96 -4.38 24.02
N VAL A 162 2.07 -4.45 22.71
CA VAL A 162 2.16 -5.68 21.94
C VAL A 162 3.16 -5.52 20.82
N VAL A 163 3.66 -6.65 20.36
CA VAL A 163 4.46 -6.79 19.15
C VAL A 163 3.63 -7.54 18.11
N ARG A 164 3.60 -7.02 16.89
CA ARG A 164 2.95 -7.69 15.75
C ARG A 164 3.98 -8.55 15.05
N VAL A 165 3.62 -9.81 14.82
CA VAL A 165 4.41 -10.76 14.04
C VAL A 165 3.60 -11.09 12.80
N TYR A 166 4.17 -10.78 11.64
CA TYR A 166 3.61 -11.14 10.35
C TYR A 166 4.47 -12.22 9.72
N VAL A 167 3.82 -13.22 9.13
CA VAL A 167 4.44 -14.27 8.32
C VAL A 167 3.64 -14.50 7.04
N GLU A 168 4.32 -14.79 5.95
CA GLU A 168 3.80 -15.30 4.67
C GLU A 168 4.76 -16.35 4.09
#